data_AF-A0A2D9LHA6-F1
#
_entry.id   AF-A0A2D9LHA6-F1
#
_cell.length_a   1.000
_cell.length_b   1.000
_cell.length_c   1.000
_cell.angle_alpha   90.00
_cell.angle_beta   90.00
_cell.angle_gamma   90.00
#
_symmetry.space_group_name_H-M   'P 1'
#
loop_
_entity.id
_entity.type
_entity.pdbx_description
1 polymer ?
#
loop_
_entity_poly.entity_id
_entity_poly.type
_entity_poly.pdbx_seq_one_letter_code
_entity_poly.pdbx_strand_id
1 'polypeptide(L)' 'PHLKHDLAAQWHQWLVSEEGQQAIADFEVGGQQLFFPNAK' A
#
# COMPACT_ATOMS: atom_id res chain seq x y z
N PRO A 1 -4.55 -22.46 14.42
CA PRO A 1 -4.60 -21.78 13.12
C PRO A 1 -5.55 -20.55 13.18
N HIS A 2 -5.00 -19.38 13.51
CA HIS A 2 -5.75 -18.12 13.63
C HIS A 2 -5.14 -17.03 12.75
N LEU A 3 -4.92 -17.35 11.48
CA LEU A 3 -4.60 -16.32 10.50
C LEU A 3 -5.81 -15.39 10.38
N LYS A 4 -5.60 -14.10 10.57
CA LYS A 4 -6.63 -13.07 10.41
C LYS A 4 -6.87 -12.82 8.91
N HIS A 5 -7.36 -13.84 8.21
CA HIS A 5 -7.56 -13.85 6.76
C HIS A 5 -8.32 -12.61 6.28
N ASP A 6 -9.40 -12.26 6.97
CA ASP A 6 -10.23 -11.12 6.59
C ASP A 6 -9.49 -9.79 6.70
N LEU A 7 -8.59 -9.63 7.68
CA LEU A 7 -7.77 -8.43 7.81
C LEU A 7 -6.66 -8.38 6.75
N ALA A 8 -6.07 -9.54 6.42
CA ALA A 8 -5.08 -9.62 5.37
C ALA A 8 -5.68 -9.28 4.00
N ALA A 9 -6.90 -9.76 3.73
CA ALA A 9 -7.64 -9.44 2.51
C ALA A 9 -7.96 -7.95 2.42
N GLN A 10 -8.45 -7.34 3.51
CA GLN A 10 -8.73 -5.89 3.57
C GLN A 10 -7.47 -5.06 3.33
N TRP A 11 -6.36 -5.40 3.98
CA TRP A 11 -5.08 -4.71 3.78
C TRP A 11 -4.58 -4.86 2.34
N HIS A 12 -4.63 -6.06 1.78
CA HIS A 12 -4.23 -6.30 0.39
C HIS A 12 -5.08 -5.49 -0.59
N GLN A 13 -6.41 -5.45 -0.40
CA GLN A 13 -7.32 -4.70 -1.24
C GLN A 13 -7.00 -3.20 -1.21
N TRP A 14 -6.71 -2.66 -0.02
CA TRP A 14 -6.28 -1.27 0.13
C TRP A 14 -4.93 -1.02 -0.54
N LEU A 15 -3.96 -1.91 -0.35
CA LEU A 15 -2.60 -1.76 -0.87
C LEU A 15 -2.56 -1.62 -2.40
N VAL A 16 -3.40 -2.37 -3.12
CA VAL A 16 -3.48 -2.33 -4.60
C VAL A 16 -4.47 -1.29 -5.13
N SER A 17 -5.21 -0.61 -4.25
CA SER A 17 -6.16 0.43 -4.65
C SER A 17 -5.44 1.73 -5.04
N GLU A 18 -6.16 2.62 -5.74
CA GLU A 18 -5.65 3.96 -6.10
C GLU A 18 -5.19 4.74 -4.86
N GLU A 19 -5.97 4.68 -3.76
CA GLU A 19 -5.62 5.33 -2.49
C GLU A 19 -4.30 4.78 -1.91
N GLY A 20 -4.15 3.46 -1.87
CA GLY A 20 -2.93 2.82 -1.38
C GLY A 20 -1.71 3.14 -2.26
N GLN A 21 -1.89 3.17 -3.57
CA GLN A 21 -0.84 3.55 -4.51
C GLN A 21 -0.47 5.03 -4.39
N GLN A 22 -1.42 5.93 -4.16
CA GLN A 22 -1.14 7.35 -3.90
C GLN A 22 -0.35 7.52 -2.60
N ALA A 23 -0.74 6.82 -1.54
CA ALA A 23 -0.01 6.85 -0.26
C ALA A 23 1.44 6.36 -0.40
N ILE A 24 1.70 5.41 -1.29
CA ILE A 24 3.05 4.95 -1.63
C ILE A 24 3.82 6.05 -2.38
N ALA A 25 3.17 6.74 -3.33
CA ALA A 25 3.78 7.82 -4.10
C ALA A 25 4.15 9.04 -3.24
N ASP A 26 3.29 9.39 -2.28
CA ASP A 26 3.45 10.55 -1.41
C ASP A 26 4.49 10.33 -0.30
N PHE A 27 5.00 9.10 -0.14
CA PHE A 27 5.99 8.82 0.88
C PHE A 27 7.38 9.28 0.47
N GLU A 28 7.82 10.37 1.10
CA GLU A 28 9.14 10.98 0.88
C GLU A 28 9.99 11.01 2.15
N VAL A 29 11.31 10.89 1.97
CA VAL A 29 12.28 11.11 3.04
C VAL A 29 13.29 12.15 2.54
N GLY A 30 13.40 13.26 3.27
CA GLY A 30 14.26 14.36 2.85
C GLY A 30 13.83 15.05 1.55
N GLY A 31 12.53 15.01 1.22
CA GLY A 31 11.99 15.61 -0.02
C GLY A 31 12.25 14.78 -1.28
N GLN A 32 12.62 13.51 -1.12
CA GLN A 32 12.76 12.56 -2.22
C GLN A 32 11.78 11.40 -2.03
N GLN A 33 10.99 11.15 -3.06
CA GLN A 33 10.14 9.96 -3.16
C GLN A 33 10.98 8.69 -3.09
N LEU A 34 10.67 7.84 -2.11
CA LEU A 34 11.44 6.62 -1.86
C LEU A 34 10.81 5.38 -2.54
N PHE A 35 9.49 5.39 -2.71
CA PHE A 35 8.75 4.27 -3.25
C PHE A 35 7.95 4.67 -4.49
N PHE A 36 7.86 3.75 -5.45
CA PHE A 36 7.18 3.96 -6.72
C PHE A 36 5.98 3.02 -6.84
N PRO A 37 4.77 3.54 -7.07
CA PRO A 37 3.58 2.74 -7.30
C PRO A 37 3.77 1.79 -8.47
N ASN A 38 3.30 0.55 -8.34
CA ASN A 38 3.42 -0.47 -9.39
C ASN A 38 2.29 -1.50 -9.39
N ALA A 39 1.17 -1.22 -8.70
CA ALA A 39 -0.03 -2.03 -8.88
C ALA A 39 -0.46 -2.02 -10.35
N LYS A 40 -0.84 -3.18 -10.87
CA LYS A 40 -1.24 -3.39 -12.27
C LYS A 40 -2.74 -3.27 -12.45
#